data_AF-A0A7X5FEF1-F1
#
_entry.id   AF-A0A7X5FEF1-F1
#
_cell.length_a   1.000
_cell.length_b   1.000
_cell.length_c   1.000
_cell.angle_alpha   90.00
_cell.angle_beta   90.00
_cell.angle_gamma   90.00
#
_symmetry.space_group_name_H-M   'P 1'
#
loop_
_entity.id
_entity.type
_entity.pdbx_description
1 polymer ?
#
loop_
_entity_poly.entity_id
_entity_poly.type
_entity_poly.pdbx_seq_one_letter_code
_entity_poly.pdbx_strand_id
1 'polypeptide(L)' 'MKSKSLQLNNIVWKEGKHYVAQCLNIDISSFGNTRKKALSNLEEALELYFN' A
#
# COMPACT_ATOMS: atom_id res chain seq x y z
N MET A 1 -7.50 -1.57 27.36
CA MET A 1 -6.27 -1.85 26.59
C MET A 1 -6.23 -0.88 25.41
N LYS A 2 -5.18 -0.06 25.24
CA LYS A 2 -5.05 0.77 24.03
C LYS A 2 -4.57 -0.12 22.89
N SER A 3 -5.31 -0.21 21.78
CA SER A 3 -4.75 -0.84 20.59
C SER A 3 -3.57 0.02 20.09
N LYS A 4 -2.45 -0.63 19.76
CA LYS A 4 -1.36 0.06 19.07
C LYS A 4 -1.82 0.28 17.63
N SER A 5 -1.89 1.53 17.20
CA SER A 5 -2.02 1.87 15.78
C SER A 5 -0.64 1.77 15.14
N LEU A 6 -0.55 1.06 14.01
CA LEU A 6 0.67 1.00 13.22
C LEU A 6 0.63 2.12 12.19
N GLN A 7 1.63 3.00 12.22
CA GLN A 7 1.81 4.02 11.19
C GLN A 7 2.77 3.49 10.13
N LEU A 8 2.29 3.42 8.89
CA LEU A 8 3.07 2.97 7.74
C LEU A 8 3.20 4.12 6.74
N ASN A 9 4.39 4.25 6.18
CA ASN A 9 4.67 5.18 5.09
C ASN A 9 4.60 4.42 3.77
N ASN A 10 4.14 5.11 2.72
CA ASN A 10 4.13 4.56 1.37
C ASN A 10 4.61 5.61 0.36
N ILE A 11 5.06 5.12 -0.79
CA ILE A 11 5.33 5.95 -1.97
C ILE A 11 4.49 5.45 -3.14
N VAL A 12 4.12 6.37 -4.02
CA VAL A 12 3.38 6.06 -5.24
C VAL A 12 4.05 6.73 -6.42
N TRP A 13 4.40 5.94 -7.44
CA TRP A 13 4.97 6.45 -8.69
C TRP A 13 4.25 5.85 -9.89
N LYS A 14 4.45 6.48 -11.06
CA LYS A 14 3.91 5.98 -12.32
C LYS A 14 4.97 5.07 -12.96
N GLU A 15 4.57 3.85 -13.28
CA GLU A 15 5.41 2.85 -13.95
C GLU A 15 4.71 2.39 -15.23
N GLY A 16 5.21 2.90 -16.37
CA GLY A 16 4.58 2.69 -17.67
C GLY A 16 3.12 3.19 -17.69
N LYS A 17 2.19 2.25 -17.87
CA LYS A 17 0.73 2.51 -17.93
C LYS A 17 0.03 2.47 -16.57
N HIS A 18 0.73 2.03 -15.52
CA HIS A 18 0.15 1.82 -14.20
C HIS A 18 0.79 2.75 -13.16
N TYR A 19 0.19 2.77 -11.97
CA TYR A 19 0.77 3.31 -10.76
C TYR A 19 1.14 2.17 -9.83
N VAL A 20 2.31 2.25 -9.23
CA VAL A 20 2.78 1.32 -8.20
C VAL A 20 2.74 2.04 -6.86
N ALA A 21 2.22 1.37 -5.84
CA ALA A 21 2.22 1.81 -4.46
C ALA A 21 3.05 0.82 -3.63
N GLN A 22 4.05 1.32 -2.91
CA GLN A 22 4.96 0.49 -2.08
C GLN A 22 4.89 0.96 -0.64
N CYS A 23 4.70 0.02 0.30
CA CYS A 23 4.93 0.29 1.71
C CYS A 23 6.44 0.39 1.97
N LEU A 24 6.90 1.45 2.63
CA LEU A 24 8.33 1.64 2.92
C LEU A 24 8.80 0.87 4.16
N ASN A 25 7.86 0.43 4.99
CA ASN A 25 8.14 -0.25 6.25
C ASN A 25 8.19 -1.77 6.09
N ILE A 26 7.59 -2.30 5.02
CA ILE A 26 7.37 -3.73 4.79
C ILE A 26 7.45 -3.96 3.29
N ASP A 27 8.00 -5.12 2.90
CA ASP A 27 8.18 -5.50 1.49
C ASP A 27 6.87 -5.95 0.83
N ILE A 28 5.88 -5.04 0.83
CA ILE A 28 4.56 -5.21 0.23
C ILE A 28 4.29 -4.03 -0.68
N SER A 29 3.98 -4.35 -1.93
CA SER A 29 3.54 -3.40 -2.94
C SER A 29 2.24 -3.83 -3.58
N SER A 30 1.63 -2.89 -4.28
CA SER A 30 0.49 -3.13 -5.15
C SER A 30 0.55 -2.17 -6.34
N PHE A 31 -0.36 -2.36 -7.29
CA PHE A 31 -0.44 -1.51 -8.48
C PHE A 31 -1.88 -1.28 -8.92
N GLY A 32 -2.09 -0.28 -9.78
CA GLY A 32 -3.40 -0.01 -10.37
C GLY A 32 -3.35 1.01 -11.51
N ASN A 33 -4.44 1.08 -12.28
CA ASN A 33 -4.56 2.02 -13.41
C ASN A 33 -4.58 3.50 -12.97
N THR A 34 -4.84 3.76 -11.70
CA THR A 34 -4.84 5.09 -11.07
C THR A 34 -4.12 5.04 -9.73
N ARG A 35 -3.60 6.18 -9.27
CA ARG A 35 -2.99 6.31 -7.93
C ARG A 35 -3.94 5.81 -6.82
N LYS A 36 -5.22 6.19 -6.89
CA LYS A 36 -6.24 5.77 -5.91
C LYS A 36 -6.40 4.25 -5.88
N LYS A 37 -6.42 3.59 -7.05
CA LYS A 37 -6.55 2.12 -7.11
C LYS A 37 -5.32 1.42 -6.59
N ALA A 38 -4.12 1.90 -6.91
CA ALA A 38 -2.88 1.37 -6.34
C ALA A 38 -2.88 1.47 -4.81
N LEU A 39 -3.21 2.64 -4.24
CA LEU A 39 -3.29 2.81 -2.79
C LEU A 39 -4.35 1.91 -2.13
N SER A 40 -5.56 1.82 -2.70
CA SER A 40 -6.62 0.93 -2.20
C SER A 40 -6.17 -0.54 -2.20
N ASN A 41 -5.52 -0.98 -3.27
CA ASN A 41 -4.99 -2.34 -3.34
C ASN A 41 -3.84 -2.57 -2.34
N LEU A 42 -3.05 -1.52 -2.03
CA LEU A 42 -1.99 -1.61 -1.01
C LEU A 42 -2.59 -1.77 0.38
N GLU A 43 -3.65 -1.04 0.69
CA GLU A 43 -4.38 -1.12 1.96
C GLU A 43 -4.97 -2.52 2.17
N GLU A 44 -5.65 -3.08 1.17
CA GLU A 44 -6.17 -4.45 1.21
C GLU A 44 -5.04 -5.50 1.40
N ALA A 45 -3.91 -5.33 0.70
CA ALA A 45 -2.77 -6.24 0.83
C ALA A 45 -2.14 -6.20 2.23
N LEU A 46 -2.04 -5.00 2.83
CA LEU A 46 -1.55 -4.84 4.20
C LEU A 46 -2.52 -5.44 5.22
N GLU A 47 -3.82 -5.25 5.04
CA GLU A 47 -4.84 -5.87 5.90
C GLU A 47 -4.74 -7.40 5.87
N LEU A 48 -4.57 -7.99 4.69
CA LEU A 48 -4.36 -9.44 4.55
C LEU A 48 -3.05 -9.93 5.18
N TYR A 49 -1.99 -9.12 5.14
CA TYR A 49 -0.70 -9.49 5.72
C TYR A 49 -0.69 -9.47 7.27
N PHE A 50 -1.48 -8.60 7.88
CA PHE A 50 -1.53 -8.47 9.35
C PHE A 50 -2.62 -9.29 10.03
N ASN A 51 -3.59 -9.81 9.27
CA ASN A 51 -4.59 -10.76 9.77
C ASN A 51 -3.95 -12.11 10.11
#